data_AF-A0AAF0IBA5-F1
#
_entry.id   AF-A0AAF0IBA5-F1
#
_cell.length_a   1.000
_cell.length_b   1.000
_cell.length_c   1.000
_cell.angle_alpha   90.00
_cell.angle_beta   90.00
_cell.angle_gamma   90.00
#
_symmetry.space_group_name_H-M   'P 1'
#
loop_
_entity.id
_entity.type
_entity.pdbx_description
1 polymer ?
#
loop_
_entity_poly.entity_id
_entity_poly.type
_entity_poly.pdbx_seq_one_letter_code
_entity_poly.pdbx_strand_id
1 'polypeptide(L)'
;MAILILGDLHIPGRAKEINPIIREHLERRKSDYEVILCTGDLTSTTALEYITTLGVVKAVRGNMDHLELPEYIVENIHGVEIGLIHGDQVYPRGDPNLLSKIARGLKVRILVSGHTHSSFSLECNQIILLNPGSITGAWGGGDYSGIPEFMELQFNSDKSLTVILNKLLQDKIVSSSCNFKII
;
A
#
# COMPACT_ATOMS: atom_id res chain seq x y z
N MET A 1 -12.07 6.15 11.67
CA MET A 1 -10.69 5.64 11.63
C MET A 1 -10.40 5.18 10.22
N ALA A 2 -9.15 5.25 9.77
CA ALA A 2 -8.73 4.93 8.42
C ALA A 2 -7.63 3.84 8.45
N ILE A 3 -7.43 3.18 7.32
CA ILE A 3 -6.30 2.26 7.12
C ILE A 3 -5.29 2.96 6.22
N LEU A 4 -4.05 3.09 6.68
CA LEU A 4 -2.97 3.62 5.85
C LEU A 4 -2.36 2.48 5.03
N ILE A 5 -2.14 2.71 3.74
CA ILE A 5 -1.44 1.78 2.86
C ILE A 5 -0.25 2.49 2.23
N LEU A 6 0.94 1.91 2.38
CA LEU A 6 2.20 2.42 1.84
C LEU A 6 3.14 1.27 1.50
N GLY A 7 4.26 1.57 0.86
CA GLY A 7 5.30 0.59 0.55
C GLY A 7 6.27 1.09 -0.49
N ASP A 8 7.10 0.18 -1.00
CA ASP A 8 8.16 0.45 -1.98
C ASP A 8 9.03 1.65 -1.53
N LEU A 9 9.45 1.65 -0.26
CA LEU A 9 10.20 2.76 0.36
C LEU A 9 11.61 2.86 -0.21
N HIS A 10 12.30 1.72 -0.31
CA HIS A 10 13.70 1.57 -0.68
C HIS A 10 14.66 2.50 0.07
N ILE A 11 14.51 2.61 1.39
CA ILE A 11 15.42 3.39 2.24
C ILE A 11 16.46 2.47 2.90
N PRO A 12 17.77 2.70 2.72
CA PRO A 12 18.42 3.86 2.09
C PRO A 12 18.79 3.67 0.60
N GLY A 13 18.42 2.54 -0.01
CA GLY A 13 18.98 2.10 -1.29
C GLY A 13 18.62 2.99 -2.49
N ARG A 14 17.34 3.31 -2.68
CA ARG A 14 16.85 4.15 -3.80
C ARG A 14 16.29 5.51 -3.34
N ALA A 15 15.96 5.62 -2.05
CA ALA A 15 15.53 6.87 -1.43
C ALA A 15 16.30 7.09 -0.13
N LYS A 16 16.56 8.35 0.22
CA LYS A 16 17.21 8.69 1.50
C LYS A 16 16.23 8.66 2.67
N GLU A 17 15.02 9.14 2.43
CA GLU A 17 13.94 9.22 3.41
C GLU A 17 12.59 9.42 2.71
N ILE A 18 11.50 9.27 3.48
CA ILE A 18 10.16 9.73 3.06
C ILE A 18 10.16 11.26 3.04
N ASN A 19 9.55 11.86 2.01
CA ASN A 19 9.50 13.30 1.86
C ASN A 19 8.95 13.98 3.14
N PRO A 20 9.58 15.05 3.65
CA PRO A 20 9.19 15.70 4.89
C PRO A 20 7.71 16.12 4.96
N ILE A 21 7.11 16.54 3.83
CA ILE A 21 5.70 16.96 3.77
C ILE A 21 4.78 15.76 4.00
N ILE A 22 5.12 14.60 3.42
CA ILE A 22 4.40 13.35 3.66
C ILE A 22 4.61 12.89 5.11
N ARG A 23 5.85 12.92 5.61
CA ARG A 23 6.17 12.57 7.00
C ARG A 23 5.33 13.38 7.99
N GLU A 24 5.30 14.71 7.84
CA GLU A 24 4.51 15.61 8.70
C GLU A 24 2.99 15.33 8.59
N HIS A 25 2.50 15.05 7.38
CA HIS A 25 1.10 14.65 7.18
C HIS A 25 0.74 13.36 7.93
N LEU A 26 1.55 12.32 7.79
CA LEU A 26 1.34 11.04 8.45
C LEU A 26 1.44 11.16 9.98
N GLU A 27 2.40 11.92 10.49
CA GLU A 27 2.59 12.14 11.93
C GLU A 27 1.41 12.90 12.56
N ARG A 28 0.88 13.92 11.87
CA ARG A 28 -0.32 14.66 12.35
C ARG A 28 -1.57 13.79 12.38
N ARG A 29 -1.66 12.81 11.48
CA ARG A 29 -2.85 11.94 11.32
C ARG A 29 -2.70 10.56 11.94
N LYS A 30 -1.59 10.27 12.63
CA LYS A 30 -1.31 8.95 13.19
C LYS A 30 -2.41 8.41 14.11
N SER A 31 -3.11 9.28 14.84
CA SER A 31 -4.25 8.91 15.69
C SER A 31 -5.50 8.48 14.92
N ASP A 32 -5.58 8.81 13.63
CA ASP A 32 -6.71 8.46 12.77
C ASP A 32 -6.56 7.04 12.19
N TYR A 33 -5.34 6.49 12.20
CA TYR A 33 -5.02 5.21 11.59
C TYR A 33 -5.26 4.05 12.56
N GLU A 34 -6.12 3.12 12.16
CA GLU A 34 -6.38 1.88 12.89
C GLU A 34 -5.24 0.88 12.68
N VAL A 35 -4.80 0.74 11.43
CA VAL A 35 -3.72 -0.15 11.03
C VAL A 35 -3.03 0.40 9.78
N ILE A 36 -1.75 0.07 9.65
CA ILE A 36 -0.88 0.41 8.53
C ILE A 36 -0.56 -0.88 7.79
N LEU A 37 -0.89 -0.96 6.51
CA LEU A 37 -0.55 -2.06 5.61
C LEU A 37 0.66 -1.64 4.76
N CYS A 38 1.79 -2.32 4.94
CA CYS A 38 3.02 -2.03 4.22
C CYS A 38 3.32 -3.14 3.20
N THR A 39 3.36 -2.80 1.90
CA THR A 39 3.65 -3.76 0.82
C THR A 39 5.11 -4.19 0.74
N GLY A 40 5.97 -3.77 1.69
CA GLY A 40 7.38 -4.15 1.74
C GLY A 40 8.29 -3.22 0.94
N ASP A 41 9.47 -3.73 0.61
CA ASP A 41 10.62 -2.98 0.08
C ASP A 41 10.99 -1.79 0.98
N LEU A 42 11.05 -2.08 2.29
CA LEU A 42 11.55 -1.17 3.33
C LEU A 42 13.05 -0.96 3.20
N THR A 43 13.79 -2.06 2.95
CA THR A 43 15.25 -2.20 2.76
C THR A 43 16.12 -1.86 3.98
N SER A 44 15.55 -1.39 5.08
CA SER A 44 16.27 -1.19 6.35
C SER A 44 15.35 -1.32 7.57
N THR A 45 15.95 -1.68 8.71
CA THR A 45 15.26 -1.70 10.01
C THR A 45 14.80 -0.30 10.41
N THR A 46 15.59 0.74 10.13
CA THR A 46 15.23 2.14 10.42
C THR A 46 13.94 2.57 9.71
N ALA A 47 13.72 2.13 8.47
CA ALA A 47 12.48 2.40 7.76
C ALA A 47 11.28 1.72 8.44
N LEU A 48 11.44 0.46 8.87
CA LEU A 48 10.42 -0.29 9.62
C LEU A 48 10.13 0.33 11.00
N GLU A 49 11.17 0.75 11.72
CA GLU A 49 11.07 1.44 13.00
C GLU A 49 10.26 2.71 12.85
N TYR A 50 10.54 3.54 11.83
CA TYR A 50 9.77 4.76 11.56
C TYR A 50 8.28 4.47 11.35
N ILE A 51 7.92 3.56 10.44
CA ILE A 51 6.50 3.27 10.18
C ILE A 51 5.79 2.69 11.42
N THR A 52 6.51 1.98 12.28
CA THR A 52 5.98 1.47 13.55
C THR A 52 5.67 2.60 14.54
N THR A 53 6.33 3.75 14.44
CA THR A 53 5.96 4.93 15.26
C THR A 53 4.62 5.57 14.86
N LEU A 54 4.11 5.26 13.67
CA LEU A 54 2.84 5.78 13.16
C LEU A 54 1.63 4.98 13.64
N GLY A 55 1.80 3.74 14.10
CA GLY A 55 0.69 2.90 14.59
C GLY A 55 0.95 1.40 14.48
N VAL A 56 -0.12 0.60 14.49
CA VAL A 56 -0.04 -0.85 14.31
C VAL A 56 0.31 -1.18 12.86
N VAL A 57 1.43 -1.86 12.63
CA VAL A 57 1.94 -2.18 11.28
C VAL A 57 1.75 -3.66 10.95
N LYS A 58 1.25 -3.93 9.75
CA LYS A 58 1.30 -5.23 9.07
C LYS A 58 2.15 -5.05 7.82
N ALA A 59 3.34 -5.65 7.80
CA ALA A 59 4.28 -5.54 6.70
C ALA A 59 4.58 -6.91 6.09
N VAL A 60 4.69 -6.96 4.78
CA VAL A 60 5.15 -8.14 4.03
C VAL A 60 6.54 -7.91 3.46
N ARG A 61 7.24 -9.00 3.15
CA ARG A 61 8.58 -8.95 2.58
C ARG A 61 8.52 -8.55 1.11
N GLY A 62 9.18 -7.46 0.75
CA GLY A 62 9.46 -7.14 -0.66
C GLY A 62 10.70 -7.82 -1.20
N ASN A 63 10.88 -7.82 -2.52
CA ASN A 63 11.98 -8.54 -3.16
C ASN A 63 13.37 -7.91 -2.88
N MET A 64 13.42 -6.67 -2.37
CA MET A 64 14.64 -6.00 -1.93
C MET A 64 14.82 -6.04 -0.40
N ASP A 65 13.88 -6.63 0.35
CA ASP A 65 13.98 -6.73 1.80
C ASP A 65 14.87 -7.90 2.22
N HIS A 66 15.80 -7.61 3.13
CA HIS A 66 16.54 -8.61 3.91
C HIS A 66 15.98 -8.79 5.33
N LEU A 67 14.83 -8.16 5.60
CA LEU A 67 14.12 -8.24 6.87
C LEU A 67 13.35 -9.56 6.96
N GLU A 68 13.25 -10.13 8.16
CA GLU A 68 12.40 -11.29 8.42
C GLU A 68 10.93 -10.87 8.49
N LEU A 69 10.30 -10.78 7.33
CA LEU A 69 8.90 -10.44 7.15
C LEU A 69 8.16 -11.59 6.43
N PRO A 70 6.86 -11.79 6.67
CA PRO A 70 6.08 -12.80 5.97
C PRO A 70 5.92 -12.45 4.48
N GLU A 71 5.80 -13.45 3.61
CA GLU A 71 5.58 -13.23 2.17
C GLU A 71 4.18 -12.65 1.87
N TYR A 72 3.19 -13.00 2.69
CA TYR A 72 1.84 -12.48 2.60
C TYR A 72 1.20 -12.39 3.98
N ILE A 73 0.18 -11.53 4.10
CA ILE A 73 -0.69 -11.42 5.28
C ILE A 73 -2.15 -11.46 4.79
N VAL A 74 -3.02 -12.07 5.58
CA VAL A 74 -4.47 -11.89 5.47
C VAL A 74 -4.96 -11.29 6.79
N GLU A 75 -5.56 -10.12 6.71
CA GLU A 75 -6.08 -9.40 7.87
C GLU A 75 -7.59 -9.18 7.70
N ASN A 76 -8.37 -9.52 8.73
CA ASN A 76 -9.79 -9.21 8.77
C ASN A 76 -9.99 -7.83 9.38
N ILE A 77 -10.50 -6.87 8.61
CA ILE A 77 -10.80 -5.53 9.08
C ILE A 77 -12.28 -5.25 8.85
N HIS A 78 -13.01 -4.98 9.94
CA HIS A 78 -14.45 -4.79 9.96
C HIS A 78 -15.26 -5.89 9.24
N GLY A 79 -14.81 -7.15 9.34
CA GLY A 79 -15.47 -8.29 8.69
C GLY A 79 -15.11 -8.49 7.22
N VAL A 80 -14.10 -7.78 6.71
CA VAL A 80 -13.62 -7.89 5.33
C VAL A 80 -12.20 -8.43 5.33
N GLU A 81 -12.00 -9.55 4.63
CA GLU A 81 -10.69 -10.17 4.43
C GLU A 81 -9.87 -9.35 3.44
N ILE A 82 -8.74 -8.81 3.89
CA ILE A 82 -7.77 -8.05 3.10
C ILE A 82 -6.47 -8.83 3.00
N GLY A 83 -6.05 -9.16 1.78
CA GLY A 83 -4.75 -9.74 1.49
C GLY A 83 -3.71 -8.66 1.27
N LEU A 84 -2.49 -8.89 1.76
CA LEU A 84 -1.33 -8.04 1.54
C LEU A 84 -0.19 -8.89 0.99
N ILE A 85 0.39 -8.47 -0.12
CA ILE A 85 1.57 -9.06 -0.77
C ILE A 85 2.47 -7.95 -1.29
N HIS A 86 3.73 -8.27 -1.62
CA HIS A 86 4.57 -7.31 -2.34
C HIS A 86 4.22 -7.24 -3.84
N GLY A 87 4.01 -8.36 -4.51
CA GLY A 87 3.57 -8.41 -5.91
C GLY A 87 4.66 -8.77 -6.93
N ASP A 88 5.90 -8.99 -6.48
CA ASP A 88 7.01 -9.53 -7.28
C ASP A 88 6.77 -10.97 -7.76
N GLN A 89 5.79 -11.66 -7.16
CA GLN A 89 5.36 -13.00 -7.54
C GLN A 89 4.56 -13.03 -8.86
N VAL A 90 4.22 -11.87 -9.43
CA VAL A 90 3.32 -11.75 -10.59
C VAL A 90 4.08 -11.27 -11.83
N TYR A 91 4.01 -12.06 -12.91
CA TYR A 91 4.52 -11.70 -14.23
C TYR A 91 3.47 -11.96 -15.33
N PRO A 92 3.15 -10.99 -16.21
CA PRO A 92 3.64 -9.61 -16.25
C PRO A 92 3.32 -8.81 -14.98
N ARG A 93 4.21 -7.87 -14.59
CA ARG A 93 4.10 -7.11 -13.34
C ARG A 93 2.76 -6.39 -13.26
N GLY A 94 2.07 -6.54 -12.13
CA GLY A 94 0.79 -5.86 -11.89
C GLY A 94 -0.39 -6.38 -12.70
N ASP A 95 -0.28 -7.53 -13.37
CA ASP A 95 -1.40 -8.10 -14.14
C ASP A 95 -2.64 -8.33 -13.25
N PRO A 96 -3.78 -7.65 -13.54
CA PRO A 96 -4.97 -7.74 -12.70
C PRO A 96 -5.58 -9.14 -12.62
N ASN A 97 -5.50 -9.92 -13.70
CA ASN A 97 -6.07 -11.28 -13.71
C ASN A 97 -5.25 -12.20 -12.81
N LEU A 98 -3.93 -12.12 -12.83
CA LEU A 98 -3.06 -12.91 -11.96
C LEU A 98 -3.18 -12.49 -10.50
N LEU A 99 -3.20 -11.18 -10.21
CA LEU A 99 -3.47 -10.66 -8.86
C LEU A 99 -4.83 -11.15 -8.33
N SER A 100 -5.88 -11.11 -9.15
CA SER A 100 -7.20 -11.62 -8.75
C SER A 100 -7.21 -13.13 -8.46
N LYS A 101 -6.35 -13.93 -9.14
CA LYS A 101 -6.19 -15.36 -8.84
C LYS A 101 -5.55 -15.58 -7.48
N ILE A 102 -4.51 -14.81 -7.15
CA ILE A 102 -3.88 -14.85 -5.82
C ILE A 102 -4.91 -14.48 -4.75
N ALA A 103 -5.65 -13.40 -4.95
CA ALA A 103 -6.69 -12.96 -4.02
C ALA A 103 -7.74 -14.05 -3.74
N ARG A 104 -8.22 -14.73 -4.78
CA ARG A 104 -9.15 -15.86 -4.64
C ARG A 104 -8.52 -17.04 -3.90
N GLY A 105 -7.25 -17.35 -4.14
CA GLY A 105 -6.50 -18.37 -3.41
C GLY A 105 -6.40 -18.06 -1.92
N LEU A 106 -6.17 -16.79 -1.58
CA LEU A 106 -6.15 -16.26 -0.21
C LEU A 106 -7.56 -16.07 0.38
N LYS A 107 -8.62 -16.21 -0.42
CA LYS A 107 -10.03 -15.99 -0.05
C LYS A 107 -10.32 -14.57 0.46
N VAL A 108 -9.68 -13.57 -0.14
CA VAL A 108 -9.80 -12.15 0.25
C VAL A 108 -10.70 -11.37 -0.72
N ARG A 109 -11.40 -10.35 -0.22
CA ARG A 109 -12.22 -9.44 -1.05
C ARG A 109 -11.38 -8.31 -1.65
N ILE A 110 -10.35 -7.89 -0.93
CA ILE A 110 -9.42 -6.82 -1.27
C ILE A 110 -8.01 -7.43 -1.28
N LEU A 111 -7.22 -7.17 -2.32
CA LEU A 111 -5.80 -7.50 -2.36
C LEU A 111 -4.99 -6.22 -2.55
N VAL A 112 -4.06 -5.99 -1.64
CA VAL A 112 -3.09 -4.91 -1.69
C VAL A 112 -1.75 -5.47 -2.16
N SER A 113 -1.18 -4.86 -3.19
CA SER A 113 0.12 -5.20 -3.78
C SER A 113 0.95 -3.96 -4.04
N GLY A 114 2.27 -4.06 -4.05
CA GLY A 114 3.21 -3.00 -4.43
C GLY A 114 3.98 -3.39 -5.69
N HIS A 115 5.31 -3.34 -5.63
CA HIS A 115 6.26 -3.80 -6.63
C HIS A 115 6.29 -2.99 -7.94
N THR A 116 5.16 -2.51 -8.46
CA THR A 116 5.12 -1.73 -9.72
C THR A 116 5.51 -0.27 -9.53
N HIS A 117 5.46 0.24 -8.29
CA HIS A 117 5.65 1.66 -7.96
C HIS A 117 4.67 2.62 -8.67
N SER A 118 3.57 2.09 -9.21
CA SER A 118 2.56 2.85 -9.93
C SER A 118 1.20 2.56 -9.32
N SER A 119 0.64 3.57 -8.65
CA SER A 119 -0.62 3.42 -7.94
C SER A 119 -1.78 3.06 -8.85
N PHE A 120 -2.64 2.15 -8.38
CA PHE A 120 -3.90 1.85 -9.03
C PHE A 120 -4.95 1.40 -8.03
N SER A 121 -6.21 1.62 -8.39
CA SER A 121 -7.36 1.11 -7.66
C SER A 121 -8.38 0.66 -8.69
N LEU A 122 -8.66 -0.63 -8.74
CA LEU A 122 -9.59 -1.19 -9.73
C LEU A 122 -10.29 -2.41 -9.18
N GLU A 123 -11.39 -2.77 -9.80
CA GLU A 123 -12.06 -4.04 -9.56
C GLU A 123 -11.82 -4.97 -10.75
N CYS A 124 -11.27 -6.15 -10.46
CA CYS A 124 -11.08 -7.21 -11.44
C CYS A 124 -11.65 -8.47 -10.85
N ASN A 125 -12.48 -9.19 -11.60
CA ASN A 125 -12.84 -10.56 -11.21
C ASN A 125 -13.56 -10.65 -9.84
N GLN A 126 -14.31 -9.60 -9.48
CA GLN A 126 -14.98 -9.39 -8.17
C GLN A 126 -14.01 -9.22 -6.99
N ILE A 127 -12.77 -8.85 -7.27
CA ILE A 127 -11.73 -8.53 -6.28
C ILE A 127 -11.35 -7.06 -6.44
N ILE A 128 -11.30 -6.32 -5.34
CA ILE A 128 -10.75 -4.96 -5.32
C ILE A 128 -9.23 -5.10 -5.24
N LEU A 129 -8.54 -4.62 -6.27
CA LEU A 129 -7.09 -4.64 -6.35
C LEU A 129 -6.56 -3.24 -6.11
N LEU A 130 -5.65 -3.11 -5.14
CA LEU A 130 -5.07 -1.85 -4.73
C LEU A 130 -3.55 -1.91 -4.82
N ASN A 131 -2.97 -0.80 -5.26
CA ASN A 131 -1.54 -0.57 -5.18
C ASN A 131 -1.28 0.87 -4.76
N PRO A 132 -0.59 1.12 -3.64
CA PRO A 132 -0.37 2.47 -3.13
C PRO A 132 0.64 3.28 -3.95
N GLY A 133 1.40 2.64 -4.85
CA GLY A 133 2.60 3.21 -5.44
C GLY A 133 3.78 3.18 -4.45
N SER A 134 4.78 4.03 -4.70
CA SER A 134 5.94 4.18 -3.81
C SER A 134 5.81 5.44 -2.95
N ILE A 135 5.84 5.28 -1.63
CA ILE A 135 5.76 6.39 -0.66
C ILE A 135 6.92 7.38 -0.77
N THR A 136 8.04 6.95 -1.36
CA THR A 136 9.23 7.79 -1.56
C THR A 136 9.37 8.29 -3.00
N GLY A 137 8.57 7.79 -3.94
CA GLY A 137 8.91 7.95 -5.36
C GLY A 137 10.27 7.31 -5.64
N ALA A 138 10.50 6.09 -5.15
CA ALA A 138 11.66 5.32 -5.57
C ALA A 138 11.45 4.81 -7.00
N TRP A 139 12.52 4.72 -7.79
CA TRP A 139 12.41 4.09 -9.11
C TRP A 139 12.13 2.59 -8.96
N GLY A 140 11.11 2.08 -9.67
CA GLY A 140 10.70 0.66 -9.66
C GLY A 140 10.90 -0.07 -10.99
N GLY A 141 11.43 0.61 -12.02
CA GLY A 141 11.46 0.13 -13.40
C GLY A 141 10.09 0.15 -14.09
N GLY A 142 10.07 0.14 -15.43
CA GLY A 142 8.82 0.22 -16.22
C GLY A 142 8.18 1.62 -16.19
N ASP A 143 6.84 1.66 -16.19
CA ASP A 143 6.01 2.88 -16.24
C ASP A 143 5.90 3.60 -14.87
N TYR A 144 7.05 3.81 -14.24
CA TYR A 144 7.18 4.50 -12.96
C TYR A 144 6.94 6.02 -13.10
N SER A 145 6.19 6.60 -12.16
CA SER A 145 5.72 7.99 -12.26
C SER A 145 6.69 9.07 -11.78
N GLY A 146 7.69 8.74 -10.95
CA GLY A 146 8.50 9.77 -10.29
C GLY A 146 7.92 10.26 -8.96
N ILE A 147 6.66 9.94 -8.68
CA ILE A 147 5.84 10.68 -7.73
C ILE A 147 5.70 9.87 -6.44
N PRO A 148 5.97 10.47 -5.27
CA PRO A 148 5.63 9.87 -3.98
C PRO A 148 4.12 9.73 -3.78
N GLU A 149 3.66 8.51 -3.50
CA GLU A 149 2.24 8.13 -3.46
C GLU A 149 1.92 7.20 -2.29
N PHE A 150 0.72 7.32 -1.74
CA PHE A 150 0.18 6.41 -0.72
C PHE A 150 -1.34 6.43 -0.68
N MET A 151 -1.95 5.45 -0.03
CA MET A 151 -3.40 5.36 0.06
C MET A 151 -3.91 5.39 1.49
N GLU A 152 -5.13 5.89 1.65
CA GLU A 152 -5.93 5.75 2.86
C GLU A 152 -7.26 5.11 2.50
N LEU A 153 -7.67 4.09 3.28
CA LEU A 153 -8.97 3.45 3.13
C LEU A 153 -9.93 3.87 4.22
N GLN A 154 -11.18 4.08 3.84
CA GLN A 154 -12.27 4.36 4.76
C GLN A 154 -13.43 3.42 4.46
N PHE A 155 -13.80 2.61 5.46
CA PHE A 155 -15.00 1.77 5.40
C PHE A 155 -16.22 2.61 5.75
N ASN A 156 -17.22 2.58 4.87
CA ASN A 156 -18.46 3.33 5.02
C ASN A 156 -19.57 2.44 5.62
N SER A 157 -20.56 3.08 6.25
CA SER A 157 -21.69 2.38 6.88
C SER A 157 -22.57 1.60 5.88
N ASP A 158 -22.53 1.95 4.60
CA ASP A 158 -23.29 1.31 3.52
C ASP A 158 -22.56 0.10 2.90
N LYS A 159 -21.50 -0.41 3.57
CA LYS A 159 -20.63 -1.49 3.08
C LYS A 159 -19.93 -1.13 1.76
N SER A 160 -19.65 0.15 1.55
CA SER A 160 -18.70 0.60 0.54
C SER A 160 -17.33 0.89 1.16
N LEU A 161 -16.32 0.89 0.30
CA LEU A 161 -14.95 1.25 0.61
C LEU A 161 -14.59 2.51 -0.18
N THR A 162 -14.22 3.58 0.51
CA THR A 162 -13.57 4.74 -0.13
C THR A 162 -12.07 4.54 -0.11
N VAL A 163 -11.44 4.58 -1.28
CA VAL A 163 -9.99 4.57 -1.44
C VAL A 163 -9.56 6.00 -1.77
N ILE A 164 -8.71 6.57 -0.95
CA ILE A 164 -8.13 7.91 -1.15
C ILE A 164 -6.68 7.72 -1.56
N LEU A 165 -6.34 8.11 -2.78
CA LEU A 165 -4.97 8.12 -3.30
C LEU A 165 -4.37 9.51 -3.09
N ASN A 166 -3.26 9.57 -2.36
CA ASN A 166 -2.52 10.79 -2.06
C ASN A 166 -1.24 10.80 -2.87
N LYS A 167 -0.98 11.90 -3.58
CA LYS A 167 0.23 12.11 -4.39
C LYS A 167 0.92 13.40 -3.98
N LEU A 168 2.24 13.40 -3.87
CA LEU A 168 3.00 14.64 -3.66
C LEU A 168 3.32 15.31 -5.00
N LEU A 169 2.64 16.41 -5.30
CA LEU A 169 2.82 17.20 -6.51
C LEU A 169 3.15 18.64 -6.13
N GLN A 170 4.28 19.17 -6.62
CA GLN A 170 4.69 20.57 -6.40
C GLN A 170 4.60 20.97 -4.91
N ASP A 171 5.19 20.15 -4.04
CA ASP A 171 5.23 20.36 -2.57
C ASP A 171 3.85 20.39 -1.90
N LYS A 172 2.84 19.76 -2.51
CA LYS A 172 1.51 19.61 -1.93
C LYS A 172 1.00 18.19 -2.10
N ILE A 173 0.33 17.69 -1.06
CA ILE A 173 -0.41 16.44 -1.15
C ILE A 173 -1.72 16.73 -1.87
N VAL A 174 -1.88 16.12 -3.04
CA VAL A 174 -3.10 16.15 -3.85
C VAL A 174 -3.77 14.79 -3.71
N SER A 175 -5.03 14.80 -3.29
CA SER A 175 -5.81 13.59 -3.06
C SER A 175 -6.87 13.41 -4.15
N SER A 176 -7.04 12.19 -4.62
CA SER A 176 -8.22 11.76 -5.38
C SER A 176 -8.86 10.58 -4.67
N SER A 177 -10.13 10.31 -4.95
CA SER A 177 -10.83 9.19 -4.34
C SER A 177 -11.69 8.42 -5.33
N CYS A 178 -11.88 7.13 -5.04
CA CYS A 178 -12.83 6.26 -5.71
C CYS A 178 -13.54 5.38 -4.70
N ASN A 179 -14.69 4.84 -5.08
CA ASN A 179 -15.53 4.03 -4.19
C ASN A 179 -15.77 2.64 -4.79
N PHE A 180 -15.70 1.62 -3.94
CA PHE A 180 -16.01 0.25 -4.28
C PHE A 180 -17.14 -0.30 -3.41
N LYS A 181 -17.95 -1.19 -3.95
CA LYS A 181 -18.90 -1.98 -3.15
C LYS A 181 -18.20 -3.23 -2.65
N ILE A 182 -18.34 -3.52 -1.35
CA ILE A 182 -17.71 -4.71 -0.75
C ILE A 182 -18.60 -5.95 -0.93
N ILE A 183 -19.92 -5.75 -1.10
CA ILE A 183 -20.97 -6.77 -1.23
C ILE A 183 -21.04 -7.37 -2.63
#